data_AF-A0A945YBT4-F1
#
_entry.id   AF-A0A945YBT4-F1
#
_cell.length_a   1.000
_cell.length_b   1.000
_cell.length_c   1.000
_cell.angle_alpha   90.00
_cell.angle_beta   90.00
_cell.angle_gamma   90.00
#
_symmetry.space_group_name_H-M   'P 1'
#
loop_
_entity.id
_entity.type
_entity.pdbx_description
1 polymer ?
#
loop_
_entity_poly.entity_id
_entity_poly.type
_entity_poly.pdbx_seq_one_letter_code
_entity_poly.pdbx_strand_id
1 'polypeptide(L)'
;MAETMMARHIRLIGAMALTVVTLAIFSLLDRYDLVQAQILRNANFANGVSDWTVSGKAEQLRPMPGGLVVEGMGKGHATGVRQIVPRPEGAEVLRLTATVRHTGIPEGLRVWHAMRLLMVQRDGAGKLLWELPHVVEQEHGDSPWRAVSLIVRLPQRVASVEVIAVLNQVPGTMEVRDLTLDVMAESGLFLVLRYCLSAAWILAFAWLIWPLLRAGPMRLGRLAVAALATIILVGVMTPHTVKLELRRIAQDLTRPESVPRKEAVTTKIKPPQVVVKTAKPVKAAKATAESAIPISEIWRIVHKFGHVSMFAVLAFIVAITWRGLAWWQLGSYVAVFALTAETLQLLSLDRTAYLLDAGLNLLGAGAGLALATFLIRYREKARAIPINCESQSDSK
;
A
#
# COMPACT_ATOMS: atom_id res chain seq x y z
N MET A 1 -35.02 25.39 -8.89
CA MET A 1 -34.30 26.51 -8.25
C MET A 1 -32.81 26.35 -8.55
N ALA A 2 -32.21 27.29 -9.29
CA ALA A 2 -30.78 27.24 -9.56
C ALA A 2 -30.03 27.46 -8.24
N GLU A 3 -29.10 26.55 -7.93
CA GLU A 3 -28.22 26.73 -6.79
C GLU A 3 -27.31 27.93 -7.03
N THR A 4 -27.27 28.86 -6.07
CA THR A 4 -26.48 30.08 -6.19
C THR A 4 -24.99 29.74 -6.23
N MET A 5 -24.19 30.52 -6.95
CA MET A 5 -22.73 30.36 -6.94
C MET A 5 -22.18 30.36 -5.51
N MET A 6 -22.72 31.22 -4.64
CA MET A 6 -22.33 31.30 -3.23
C MET A 6 -22.46 29.95 -2.50
N ALA A 7 -23.58 29.23 -2.67
CA ALA A 7 -23.78 27.94 -2.02
C ALA A 7 -22.75 26.88 -2.46
N ARG A 8 -22.28 26.93 -3.71
CA ARG A 8 -21.22 26.00 -4.20
C ARG A 8 -19.86 26.32 -3.60
N HIS A 9 -19.51 27.59 -3.49
CA HIS A 9 -18.25 28.02 -2.87
C HIS A 9 -18.21 27.66 -1.39
N ILE A 10 -19.31 27.86 -0.66
CA ILE A 10 -19.42 27.48 0.76
C ILE A 10 -19.14 25.98 0.95
N ARG A 11 -19.69 25.12 0.08
CA ARG A 11 -19.42 23.67 0.13
C ARG A 11 -17.96 23.32 -0.14
N LEU A 12 -17.36 23.94 -1.14
CA LEU A 12 -15.95 23.73 -1.47
C LEU A 12 -15.04 24.12 -0.31
N ILE A 13 -15.26 25.31 0.25
CA ILE A 13 -14.50 25.81 1.41
C ILE A 13 -14.70 24.91 2.61
N GLY A 14 -15.94 24.49 2.90
CA GLY A 14 -16.25 23.57 3.99
C GLY A 14 -15.54 22.22 3.86
N ALA A 15 -15.55 21.63 2.66
CA ALA A 15 -14.83 20.38 2.40
C ALA A 15 -13.31 20.54 2.56
N MET A 16 -12.74 21.63 2.02
CA MET A 16 -11.31 21.92 2.17
C MET A 16 -10.91 22.12 3.63
N ALA A 17 -11.68 22.90 4.39
CA ALA A 17 -11.43 23.13 5.81
C ALA A 17 -11.44 21.82 6.59
N LEU A 18 -12.42 20.95 6.35
CA LEU A 18 -12.50 19.65 7.01
C LEU A 18 -11.33 18.72 6.63
N THR A 19 -10.87 18.76 5.38
CA THR A 19 -9.66 18.06 4.92
C THR A 19 -8.41 18.57 5.64
N VAL A 20 -8.23 19.89 5.75
CA VAL A 20 -7.09 20.48 6.46
C VAL A 20 -7.10 20.11 7.94
N VAL A 21 -8.25 20.20 8.60
CA VAL A 21 -8.39 19.80 10.02
C VAL A 21 -8.08 18.31 10.20
N THR A 22 -8.54 17.46 9.28
CA THR A 22 -8.22 16.02 9.31
C THR A 22 -6.71 15.80 9.20
N LEU A 23 -6.05 16.43 8.23
CA LEU A 23 -4.59 16.32 8.07
C LEU A 23 -3.84 16.85 9.30
N ALA A 24 -4.28 17.97 9.87
CA ALA A 24 -3.66 18.56 11.06
C ALA A 24 -3.75 17.63 12.26
N ILE A 25 -4.93 17.07 12.55
CA ILE A 25 -5.13 16.12 13.65
C ILE A 25 -4.23 14.89 13.47
N PHE A 26 -4.17 14.32 12.26
CA PHE A 26 -3.37 13.12 12.00
C PHE A 26 -1.86 13.36 11.88
N SER A 27 -1.42 14.60 11.67
CA SER A 27 0.00 14.95 11.59
C SER A 27 0.57 15.43 12.93
N LEU A 28 -0.27 16.07 13.76
CA LEU A 28 0.17 16.74 14.99
C LEU A 28 -0.05 15.91 16.26
N LEU A 29 -0.98 14.95 16.23
CA LEU A 29 -1.25 14.10 17.37
C LEU A 29 -0.57 12.75 17.22
N ASP A 30 0.09 12.33 18.29
CA ASP A 30 0.58 10.97 18.41
C ASP A 30 -0.61 10.01 18.41
N ARG A 31 -0.63 9.12 17.43
CA ARG A 31 -1.68 8.10 17.30
C ARG A 31 -1.59 7.05 18.40
N TYR A 32 -0.38 6.80 18.90
CA TYR A 32 -0.10 5.67 19.76
C TYR A 32 0.64 6.09 21.03
N ASP A 33 0.14 5.60 22.16
CA ASP A 33 0.79 5.72 23.46
C ASP A 33 1.62 4.46 23.74
N LEU A 34 2.77 4.65 24.38
CA LEU A 34 3.64 3.56 24.82
C LEU A 34 3.04 2.89 26.06
N VAL A 35 2.72 1.60 25.95
CA VAL A 35 2.17 0.80 27.07
C VAL A 35 3.29 0.05 27.77
N GLN A 36 4.15 -0.61 27.01
CA GLN A 36 5.29 -1.36 27.53
C GLN A 36 6.49 -1.15 26.61
N ALA A 37 7.56 -0.59 27.16
CA ALA A 37 8.82 -0.46 26.46
C ALA A 37 9.54 -1.80 26.38
N GLN A 38 10.15 -2.06 25.23
CA GLN A 38 11.12 -3.13 24.99
C GLN A 38 10.74 -4.52 25.53
N ILE A 39 10.13 -5.33 24.66
CA ILE A 39 9.83 -6.74 24.93
C ILE A 39 10.83 -7.71 24.28
N LEU A 40 11.85 -7.22 23.56
CA LEU A 40 12.96 -8.04 23.08
C LEU A 40 13.93 -8.38 24.22
N ARG A 41 14.50 -9.58 24.16
CA ARG A 41 15.58 -10.02 25.06
C ARG A 41 16.94 -9.73 24.44
N ASN A 42 17.86 -9.18 25.23
CA ASN A 42 19.22 -8.83 24.78
C ASN A 42 19.19 -8.04 23.45
N ALA A 43 18.36 -7.01 23.39
CA ALA A 43 18.13 -6.22 22.17
C ALA A 43 19.31 -5.31 21.80
N ASN A 44 20.15 -4.98 22.78
CA ASN A 44 21.39 -4.23 22.61
C ASN A 44 22.60 -5.13 22.32
N PHE A 45 22.41 -6.45 22.26
CA PHE A 45 23.44 -7.46 22.03
C PHE A 45 24.62 -7.42 23.02
N ALA A 46 24.41 -6.90 24.23
CA ALA A 46 25.44 -6.85 25.28
C ALA A 46 25.96 -8.24 25.66
N ASN A 47 25.08 -9.26 25.59
CA ASN A 47 25.44 -10.67 25.84
C ASN A 47 25.65 -11.44 24.53
N GLY A 48 26.15 -10.75 23.49
CA GLY A 48 26.29 -11.31 22.16
C GLY A 48 24.94 -11.65 21.52
N VAL A 49 24.85 -12.83 20.89
CA VAL A 49 23.64 -13.32 20.20
C VAL A 49 22.94 -14.47 20.95
N SER A 50 23.18 -14.60 22.26
CA SER A 50 22.71 -15.72 23.09
C SER A 50 21.19 -15.91 23.13
N ASP A 51 20.42 -14.81 23.23
CA ASP A 51 18.94 -14.84 23.20
C ASP A 51 18.36 -14.81 21.76
N TRP A 52 19.22 -14.92 20.75
CA TRP A 52 18.85 -14.83 19.34
C TRP A 52 19.15 -16.14 18.62
N THR A 53 18.25 -16.57 17.74
CA THR A 53 18.56 -17.68 16.84
C THR A 53 19.39 -17.14 15.66
N VAL A 54 20.58 -17.70 15.48
CA VAL A 54 21.49 -17.33 14.40
C VAL A 54 21.15 -18.07 13.12
N SER A 55 21.21 -17.36 11.98
CA SER A 55 21.26 -17.94 10.64
C SER A 55 22.60 -17.59 9.99
N GLY A 56 23.25 -18.55 9.33
CA GLY A 56 24.61 -18.37 8.81
C GLY A 56 25.69 -18.74 9.82
N LYS A 57 26.91 -18.22 9.64
CA LYS A 57 28.04 -18.49 10.56
C LYS A 57 28.11 -17.43 11.65
N ALA A 58 28.37 -17.84 12.89
CA ALA A 58 28.47 -16.92 14.03
C ALA A 58 29.59 -15.87 13.87
N GLU A 59 30.68 -16.21 13.19
CA GLU A 59 31.81 -15.30 12.90
C GLU A 59 31.40 -14.06 12.09
N GLN A 60 30.29 -14.17 11.37
CA GLN A 60 29.73 -13.09 10.56
C GLN A 60 28.84 -12.14 11.38
N LEU A 61 28.68 -12.40 12.67
CA LEU A 61 27.89 -11.61 13.59
C LEU A 61 28.81 -11.05 14.67
N ARG A 62 28.98 -9.73 14.69
CA ARG A 62 29.86 -9.06 15.66
C ARG A 62 29.03 -8.07 16.48
N PRO A 63 28.90 -8.28 17.80
CA PRO A 63 28.29 -7.29 18.67
C PRO A 63 29.03 -5.97 18.59
N MET A 64 28.30 -4.87 18.66
CA MET A 64 28.83 -3.52 18.77
C MET A 64 28.08 -2.78 19.89
N PRO A 65 28.59 -1.64 20.39
CA PRO A 65 27.89 -0.88 21.43
C PRO A 65 26.44 -0.56 21.03
N GLY A 66 25.48 -1.12 21.76
CA GLY A 66 24.05 -0.92 21.53
C GLY A 66 23.47 -1.64 20.30
N GLY A 67 24.21 -2.55 19.67
CA GLY A 67 23.81 -3.10 18.36
C GLY A 67 24.58 -4.32 17.88
N LEU A 68 24.36 -4.66 16.61
CA LEU A 68 24.94 -5.81 15.94
C LEU A 68 25.41 -5.45 14.53
N VAL A 69 26.60 -5.93 14.17
CA VAL A 69 27.10 -5.97 12.79
C VAL A 69 26.85 -7.35 12.20
N VAL A 70 26.26 -7.39 11.01
CA VAL A 70 25.98 -8.60 10.23
C VAL A 70 26.74 -8.51 8.90
N GLU A 71 27.61 -9.48 8.63
CA GLU A 71 28.42 -9.53 7.41
C GLU A 71 28.02 -10.70 6.49
N GLY A 72 27.60 -10.39 5.28
CA GLY A 72 27.15 -11.35 4.28
C GLY A 72 28.27 -11.68 3.31
N MET A 73 28.41 -12.96 2.97
CA MET A 73 29.34 -13.43 1.94
C MET A 73 28.64 -13.78 0.61
N GLY A 74 27.31 -13.61 0.52
CA GLY A 74 26.52 -13.85 -0.70
C GLY A 74 26.35 -15.31 -1.14
N LYS A 75 26.89 -16.30 -0.42
CA LYS A 75 26.90 -17.72 -0.82
C LYS A 75 25.61 -18.47 -0.47
N GLY A 76 24.46 -18.03 -1.00
CA GLY A 76 23.19 -18.78 -0.98
C GLY A 76 22.52 -18.99 0.38
N HIS A 77 23.12 -18.52 1.48
CA HIS A 77 22.55 -18.58 2.82
C HIS A 77 22.27 -17.18 3.35
N ALA A 78 21.16 -17.06 4.07
CA ALA A 78 20.83 -15.84 4.80
C ALA A 78 21.68 -15.77 6.08
N THR A 79 22.34 -14.64 6.32
CA THR A 79 23.17 -14.40 7.51
C THR A 79 22.51 -13.36 8.39
N GLY A 80 22.29 -13.65 9.67
CA GLY A 80 21.60 -12.74 10.56
C GLY A 80 21.07 -13.38 11.84
N VAL A 81 20.19 -12.65 12.52
CA VAL A 81 19.58 -13.04 13.80
C VAL A 81 18.07 -12.97 13.72
N ARG A 82 17.39 -13.84 14.49
CA ARG A 82 15.94 -13.78 14.70
C ARG A 82 15.58 -14.04 16.16
N GLN A 83 14.54 -13.38 16.66
CA GLN A 83 13.97 -13.63 17.97
C GLN A 83 12.45 -13.72 17.86
N ILE A 84 11.89 -14.80 18.38
CA ILE A 84 10.44 -15.00 18.45
C ILE A 84 9.97 -14.48 19.80
N VAL A 85 9.01 -13.57 19.78
CA VAL A 85 8.40 -12.97 20.97
C VAL A 85 6.92 -13.36 21.00
N PRO A 86 6.46 -14.07 22.04
CA PRO A 86 5.04 -14.38 22.19
C PRO A 86 4.25 -13.07 22.31
N ARG A 87 3.01 -13.06 21.80
CA ARG A 87 2.12 -11.91 21.91
C ARG A 87 1.90 -11.58 23.40
N PRO A 88 2.24 -10.36 23.86
CA PRO A 88 1.91 -9.95 25.24
C PRO A 88 0.38 -9.94 25.44
N GLU A 89 -0.06 -10.25 26.64
CA GLU A 89 -1.49 -10.29 26.97
C GLU A 89 -2.16 -8.93 26.68
N GLY A 90 -3.29 -8.94 25.99
CA GLY A 90 -4.01 -7.71 25.60
C GLY A 90 -3.32 -6.85 24.54
N ALA A 91 -2.10 -7.18 24.09
CA ALA A 91 -1.41 -6.37 23.09
C ALA A 91 -2.13 -6.42 21.75
N GLU A 92 -2.53 -5.25 21.24
CA GLU A 92 -3.12 -5.09 19.92
C GLU A 92 -2.16 -4.48 18.90
N VAL A 93 -1.20 -3.68 19.35
CA VAL A 93 -0.27 -2.95 18.48
C VAL A 93 1.15 -3.14 18.98
N LEU A 94 2.06 -3.42 18.05
CA LEU A 94 3.49 -3.44 18.32
C LEU A 94 4.19 -2.43 17.44
N ARG A 95 5.26 -1.83 17.97
CA ARG A 95 6.17 -0.98 17.21
C ARG A 95 7.57 -1.55 17.28
N LEU A 96 8.14 -1.87 16.11
CA LEU A 96 9.56 -2.19 15.98
C LEU A 96 10.30 -0.94 15.51
N THR A 97 11.29 -0.46 16.26
CA THR A 97 12.17 0.61 15.82
C THR A 97 13.64 0.18 15.87
N ALA A 98 14.47 0.79 15.03
CA ALA A 98 15.91 0.62 15.04
C ALA A 98 16.60 1.80 14.34
N THR A 99 17.89 1.98 14.58
CA THR A 99 18.77 2.73 13.67
C THR A 99 19.57 1.74 12.84
N VAL A 100 19.55 1.88 11.51
CA VAL A 100 20.19 0.95 10.59
C VAL A 100 21.17 1.69 9.67
N ARG A 101 22.28 1.02 9.36
CA ARG A 101 23.25 1.40 8.32
C ARG A 101 23.57 0.17 7.49
N HIS A 102 23.83 0.34 6.20
CA HIS A 102 24.32 -0.76 5.36
C HIS A 102 25.32 -0.29 4.32
N THR A 103 26.19 -1.21 3.90
CA THR A 103 27.26 -0.94 2.93
C THR A 103 27.50 -2.15 2.04
N GLY A 104 27.67 -1.92 0.75
CA GLY A 104 28.03 -2.92 -0.24
C GLY A 104 26.94 -3.95 -0.49
N ILE A 105 25.65 -3.57 -0.41
CA ILE A 105 24.53 -4.47 -0.68
C ILE A 105 24.21 -4.45 -2.19
N PRO A 106 24.59 -5.45 -2.99
CA PRO A 106 24.31 -5.42 -4.43
C PRO A 106 22.83 -5.70 -4.70
N GLU A 107 22.33 -5.31 -5.88
CA GLU A 107 21.04 -5.78 -6.38
C GLU A 107 21.02 -7.31 -6.41
N GLY A 108 20.07 -7.91 -5.70
CA GLY A 108 19.93 -9.36 -5.64
C GLY A 108 19.08 -9.92 -6.78
N LEU A 109 19.18 -11.23 -7.02
CA LEU A 109 18.40 -11.93 -8.06
C LEU A 109 16.87 -11.81 -7.90
N ARG A 110 16.41 -11.49 -6.69
CA ARG A 110 15.00 -11.30 -6.35
C ARG A 110 14.90 -10.07 -5.45
N VAL A 111 13.75 -9.40 -5.43
CA VAL A 111 13.56 -8.19 -4.62
C VAL A 111 13.81 -8.41 -3.12
N TRP A 112 13.61 -9.64 -2.63
CA TRP A 112 13.90 -10.01 -1.23
C TRP A 112 15.33 -10.48 -0.99
N HIS A 113 16.20 -10.53 -2.02
CA HIS A 113 17.63 -10.74 -1.86
C HIS A 113 18.27 -9.38 -1.61
N ALA A 114 18.31 -8.99 -0.34
CA ALA A 114 18.62 -7.64 0.12
C ALA A 114 19.04 -7.68 1.60
N MET A 115 19.46 -6.54 2.12
CA MET A 115 19.43 -6.30 3.56
C MET A 115 17.98 -6.19 4.03
N ARG A 116 17.62 -6.82 5.14
CA ARG A 116 16.24 -6.85 5.64
C ARG A 116 16.18 -6.73 7.16
N LEU A 117 15.35 -5.80 7.63
CA LEU A 117 14.83 -5.77 8.99
C LEU A 117 13.31 -6.01 8.94
N LEU A 118 12.84 -7.06 9.60
CA LEU A 118 11.45 -7.52 9.52
C LEU A 118 10.84 -7.72 10.91
N MET A 119 9.52 -7.57 10.98
CA MET A 119 8.67 -8.03 12.07
C MET A 119 7.54 -8.88 11.48
N VAL A 120 7.73 -10.20 11.48
CA VAL A 120 6.79 -11.14 10.85
C VAL A 120 5.85 -11.70 11.89
N GLN A 121 4.53 -11.63 11.65
CA GLN A 121 3.55 -12.23 12.54
C GLN A 121 3.43 -13.74 12.31
N ARG A 122 3.17 -14.49 13.39
CA ARG A 122 2.97 -15.94 13.36
C ARG A 122 1.63 -16.31 13.97
N ASP A 123 0.95 -17.28 13.39
CA ASP A 123 -0.27 -17.84 13.96
C ASP A 123 0.01 -18.85 15.09
N GLY A 124 -1.04 -19.38 15.72
CA GLY A 124 -0.95 -20.38 16.79
C GLY A 124 -0.31 -21.72 16.36
N ALA A 125 -0.19 -21.99 15.06
CA ALA A 125 0.51 -23.15 14.52
C ALA A 125 1.99 -22.84 14.19
N GLY A 126 2.45 -21.61 14.43
CA GLY A 126 3.81 -21.16 14.11
C GLY A 126 4.03 -20.83 12.63
N LYS A 127 2.97 -20.76 11.82
CA LYS A 127 3.08 -20.37 10.42
C LYS A 127 3.28 -18.86 10.29
N LEU A 128 4.22 -18.47 9.44
CA LEU A 128 4.51 -17.07 9.12
C LEU A 128 3.40 -16.48 8.23
N LEU A 129 2.90 -15.31 8.62
CA LEU A 129 1.82 -14.59 7.95
C LEU A 129 2.37 -13.49 7.04
N TRP A 130 3.05 -13.90 5.96
CA TRP A 130 3.72 -12.99 5.02
C TRP A 130 2.80 -12.01 4.28
N GLU A 131 1.48 -12.25 4.31
CA GLU A 131 0.49 -11.35 3.73
C GLU A 131 0.21 -10.10 4.59
N LEU A 132 0.63 -10.11 5.85
CA LEU A 132 0.51 -8.97 6.75
C LEU A 132 1.74 -8.04 6.61
N PRO A 133 1.61 -6.75 6.97
CA PRO A 133 2.74 -5.82 6.96
C PRO A 133 3.86 -6.33 7.87
N HIS A 134 5.06 -6.52 7.31
CA HIS A 134 6.18 -7.15 8.04
C HIS A 134 7.56 -6.59 7.71
N VAL A 135 7.69 -5.72 6.72
CA VAL A 135 8.98 -5.14 6.30
C VAL A 135 9.17 -3.81 7.00
N VAL A 136 10.19 -3.72 7.87
CA VAL A 136 10.62 -2.43 8.45
C VAL A 136 11.57 -1.73 7.48
N GLU A 137 12.49 -2.50 6.92
CA GLU A 137 13.51 -2.01 6.00
C GLU A 137 13.88 -3.14 5.03
N GLN A 138 13.99 -2.81 3.74
CA GLN A 138 14.51 -3.70 2.72
C GLN A 138 15.18 -2.89 1.61
N GLU A 139 16.51 -2.88 1.58
CA GLU A 139 17.28 -1.96 0.74
C GLU A 139 18.51 -2.60 0.11
N HIS A 140 18.99 -1.93 -0.93
CA HIS A 140 20.21 -2.20 -1.67
C HIS A 140 21.14 -0.97 -1.63
N GLY A 141 22.39 -1.15 -2.04
CA GLY A 141 23.42 -0.12 -2.07
C GLY A 141 23.98 0.22 -0.68
N ASP A 142 24.33 1.49 -0.52
CA ASP A 142 24.88 2.07 0.70
C ASP A 142 23.87 3.06 1.28
N SER A 143 23.74 3.10 2.59
CA SER A 143 22.91 4.08 3.29
C SER A 143 23.57 4.48 4.60
N PRO A 144 23.59 5.78 4.96
CA PRO A 144 24.07 6.22 6.25
C PRO A 144 23.14 5.73 7.37
N TRP A 145 23.53 5.97 8.62
CA TRP A 145 22.66 5.71 9.77
C TRP A 145 21.34 6.46 9.63
N ARG A 146 20.23 5.72 9.62
CA ARG A 146 18.88 6.27 9.64
C ARG A 146 17.98 5.52 10.59
N ALA A 147 17.04 6.25 11.20
CA ALA A 147 16.00 5.64 12.03
C ALA A 147 14.93 5.00 11.13
N VAL A 148 14.54 3.78 11.46
CA VAL A 148 13.48 3.03 10.79
C VAL A 148 12.47 2.56 11.82
N SER A 149 11.20 2.48 11.43
CA SER A 149 10.11 2.12 12.32
C SER A 149 8.98 1.45 11.56
N LEU A 150 8.40 0.42 12.17
CA LEU A 150 7.18 -0.23 11.69
C LEU A 150 6.23 -0.41 12.86
N ILE A 151 5.02 0.12 12.71
CA ILE A 151 3.91 -0.11 13.64
C ILE A 151 2.94 -1.09 12.98
N VAL A 152 2.63 -2.18 13.66
CA VAL A 152 1.68 -3.20 13.17
C VAL A 152 0.59 -3.45 14.19
N ARG A 153 -0.64 -3.59 13.70
CA ARG A 153 -1.74 -4.15 14.48
C ARG A 153 -1.67 -5.67 14.42
N LEU A 154 -1.94 -6.34 15.53
CA LEU A 154 -1.95 -7.79 15.67
C LEU A 154 -3.39 -8.32 15.57
N PRO A 155 -3.77 -8.96 14.45
CA PRO A 155 -5.03 -9.69 14.37
C PRO A 155 -5.16 -10.74 15.48
N GLN A 156 -6.39 -11.13 15.83
CA GLN A 156 -6.62 -12.14 16.88
C GLN A 156 -5.92 -13.47 16.62
N ARG A 157 -5.76 -13.87 15.35
CA ARG A 157 -5.06 -15.11 14.97
C ARG A 157 -3.55 -15.11 15.24
N VAL A 158 -2.96 -13.96 15.54
CA VAL A 158 -1.51 -13.84 15.77
C VAL A 158 -1.19 -14.24 17.21
N ALA A 159 -0.34 -15.25 17.35
CA ALA A 159 0.12 -15.77 18.63
C ALA A 159 1.51 -15.27 19.03
N SER A 160 2.36 -14.95 18.05
CA SER A 160 3.70 -14.40 18.29
C SER A 160 4.18 -13.55 17.13
N VAL A 161 5.23 -12.76 17.35
CA VAL A 161 5.96 -12.07 16.28
C VAL A 161 7.40 -12.55 16.23
N GLU A 162 8.01 -12.48 15.06
CA GLU A 162 9.41 -12.80 14.83
C GLU A 162 10.12 -11.56 14.30
N VAL A 163 11.07 -11.05 15.07
CA VAL A 163 11.95 -9.95 14.65
C VAL A 163 13.16 -10.55 13.96
N ILE A 164 13.45 -10.12 12.74
CA ILE A 164 14.49 -10.68 11.88
C ILE A 164 15.38 -9.55 11.36
N ALA A 165 16.68 -9.63 11.63
CA ALA A 165 17.71 -8.76 11.06
C ALA A 165 18.68 -9.62 10.24
N VAL A 166 18.65 -9.50 8.91
CA VAL A 166 19.32 -10.47 8.02
C VAL A 166 19.83 -9.84 6.72
N LEU A 167 21.00 -10.31 6.27
CA LEU A 167 21.46 -10.20 4.89
C LEU A 167 20.98 -11.44 4.13
N ASN A 168 19.91 -11.28 3.35
CA ASN A 168 19.25 -12.41 2.72
C ASN A 168 19.89 -12.76 1.38
N GLN A 169 20.80 -13.73 1.38
CA GLN A 169 21.49 -14.24 0.18
C GLN A 169 22.21 -13.16 -0.64
N VAL A 170 22.70 -12.12 0.03
CA VAL A 170 23.52 -11.05 -0.56
C VAL A 170 24.79 -10.84 0.25
N PRO A 171 25.89 -10.40 -0.37
CA PRO A 171 27.07 -9.95 0.36
C PRO A 171 26.85 -8.54 0.93
N GLY A 172 27.83 -8.09 1.71
CA GLY A 172 27.91 -6.74 2.26
C GLY A 172 27.74 -6.71 3.78
N THR A 173 27.49 -5.53 4.33
CA THR A 173 27.41 -5.32 5.78
C THR A 173 26.14 -4.58 6.15
N MET A 174 25.46 -5.06 7.18
CA MET A 174 24.35 -4.38 7.84
C MET A 174 24.72 -4.15 9.29
N GLU A 175 24.46 -2.95 9.79
CA GLU A 175 24.61 -2.59 11.19
C GLU A 175 23.27 -2.13 11.72
N VAL A 176 22.87 -2.67 12.87
CA VAL A 176 21.59 -2.37 13.52
C VAL A 176 21.87 -2.01 14.98
N ARG A 177 21.35 -0.89 15.45
CA ARG A 177 21.42 -0.47 16.85
C ARG A 177 20.10 0.10 17.34
N ASP A 178 19.98 0.26 18.65
CA ASP A 178 18.78 0.82 19.30
C ASP A 178 17.51 0.03 18.94
N LEU A 179 17.65 -1.30 18.76
CA LEU A 179 16.57 -2.17 18.36
C LEU A 179 15.58 -2.30 19.52
N THR A 180 14.33 -1.88 19.30
CA THR A 180 13.27 -1.93 20.31
C THR A 180 12.00 -2.52 19.73
N LEU A 181 11.35 -3.40 20.49
CA LEU A 181 9.99 -3.82 20.22
C LEU A 181 9.12 -3.35 21.36
N ASP A 182 8.22 -2.43 21.10
CA ASP A 182 7.34 -1.83 22.10
C ASP A 182 5.92 -2.33 21.94
N VAL A 183 5.20 -2.47 23.05
CA VAL A 183 3.74 -2.60 23.07
C VAL A 183 3.12 -1.22 23.09
N MET A 184 2.23 -0.99 22.15
CA MET A 184 1.56 0.30 21.96
C MET A 184 0.05 0.14 22.11
N ALA A 185 -0.63 1.23 22.45
CA ALA A 185 -2.09 1.34 22.38
C ALA A 185 -2.47 2.58 21.57
N GLU A 186 -3.65 2.57 20.92
CA GLU A 186 -4.17 3.80 20.30
C GLU A 186 -4.48 4.82 21.41
N SER A 187 -4.04 6.06 21.23
CA SER A 187 -4.30 7.11 22.21
C SER A 187 -5.79 7.38 22.32
N GLY A 188 -6.29 7.49 23.55
CA GLY A 188 -7.71 7.74 23.82
C GLY A 188 -8.20 9.05 23.20
N LEU A 189 -7.39 10.11 23.27
CA LEU A 189 -7.70 11.40 22.65
C LEU A 189 -7.78 11.28 21.12
N PHE A 190 -6.80 10.61 20.52
CA PHE A 190 -6.79 10.38 19.07
C PHE A 190 -8.03 9.60 18.62
N LEU A 191 -8.42 8.57 19.39
CA LEU A 191 -9.60 7.76 19.10
C LEU A 191 -10.89 8.60 19.09
N VAL A 192 -11.09 9.42 20.11
CA VAL A 192 -12.25 10.34 20.21
C VAL A 192 -12.27 11.30 19.02
N LEU A 193 -11.14 11.97 18.73
CA LEU A 193 -11.06 12.91 17.62
C LEU A 193 -11.32 12.24 16.27
N ARG A 194 -10.79 11.03 16.04
CA ARG A 194 -11.08 10.26 14.83
C ARG A 194 -12.57 9.96 14.68
N TYR A 195 -13.27 9.59 15.75
CA TYR A 195 -14.72 9.34 15.70
C TYR A 195 -15.51 10.63 15.46
N CYS A 196 -15.15 11.73 16.11
CA CYS A 196 -15.76 13.04 15.86
C CYS A 196 -15.56 13.47 14.39
N LEU A 197 -14.35 13.32 13.85
CA LEU A 197 -14.06 13.60 12.45
C LEU A 197 -14.85 12.69 11.51
N SER A 198 -14.95 11.40 11.82
CA SER A 198 -15.73 10.46 11.02
C SER A 198 -17.20 10.85 10.97
N ALA A 199 -17.79 11.23 12.10
CA ALA A 199 -19.15 11.74 12.16
C ALA A 199 -19.31 13.05 11.36
N ALA A 200 -18.35 13.99 11.50
CA ALA A 200 -18.34 15.23 10.73
C ALA A 200 -18.29 14.96 9.22
N TRP A 201 -17.47 14.00 8.77
CA TRP A 201 -17.38 13.60 7.37
C TRP A 201 -18.63 12.93 6.85
N ILE A 202 -19.31 12.10 7.65
CA ILE A 202 -20.61 11.50 7.26
C ILE A 202 -21.66 12.59 7.04
N LEU A 203 -21.74 13.57 7.94
CA LEU A 203 -22.65 14.70 7.80
C LEU A 203 -22.29 15.59 6.60
N ALA A 204 -20.99 15.88 6.44
CA ALA A 204 -20.49 16.64 5.29
C ALA A 204 -20.77 15.92 3.97
N PHE A 205 -20.60 14.59 3.92
CA PHE A 205 -20.89 13.79 2.74
C PHE A 205 -22.38 13.87 2.36
N ALA A 206 -23.29 13.71 3.32
CA ALA A 206 -24.72 13.90 3.09
C ALA A 206 -25.05 15.31 2.57
N TRP A 207 -24.40 16.34 3.11
CA TRP A 207 -24.58 17.73 2.67
C TRP A 207 -24.00 18.00 1.27
N LEU A 208 -22.87 17.38 0.93
CA LEU A 208 -22.20 17.50 -0.37
C LEU A 208 -22.92 16.74 -1.48
N ILE A 209 -23.48 15.56 -1.19
CA ILE A 209 -24.19 14.73 -2.18
C ILE A 209 -25.62 15.22 -2.44
N TRP A 210 -26.25 15.89 -1.47
CA TRP A 210 -27.65 16.32 -1.56
C TRP A 210 -28.01 17.11 -2.84
N PRO A 211 -27.22 18.09 -3.31
CA PRO A 211 -27.51 18.81 -4.56
C PRO A 211 -27.48 17.90 -5.81
N LEU A 212 -26.72 16.81 -5.77
CA LEU A 212 -26.61 15.84 -6.87
C LEU A 212 -27.86 14.97 -6.98
N LEU A 213 -28.58 14.75 -5.88
CA LEU A 213 -29.78 13.91 -5.83
C LEU A 213 -31.06 14.65 -6.25
N ARG A 214 -31.05 15.99 -6.23
CA ARG A 214 -32.23 16.81 -6.57
C ARG A 214 -32.66 16.67 -8.03
N ALA A 215 -33.96 16.60 -8.28
CA ALA A 215 -34.53 16.62 -9.64
C ALA A 215 -34.12 17.87 -10.42
N GLY A 216 -33.99 17.75 -11.74
CA GLY A 216 -33.60 18.85 -12.63
C GLY A 216 -32.95 18.37 -13.93
N PRO A 217 -32.50 19.30 -14.79
CA PRO A 217 -31.78 18.95 -16.01
C PRO A 217 -30.53 18.12 -15.68
N MET A 218 -30.16 17.23 -16.60
CA MET A 218 -28.98 16.35 -16.47
C MET A 218 -28.99 15.49 -15.18
N ARG A 219 -30.17 15.11 -14.66
CA ARG A 219 -30.30 14.27 -13.45
C ARG A 219 -29.45 12.99 -13.53
N LEU A 220 -29.48 12.30 -14.67
CA LEU A 220 -28.71 11.07 -14.87
C LEU A 220 -27.20 11.30 -14.73
N GLY A 221 -26.66 12.38 -15.29
CA GLY A 221 -25.24 12.73 -15.14
C GLY A 221 -24.87 13.02 -13.69
N ARG A 222 -25.71 13.77 -12.97
CA ARG A 222 -25.51 14.06 -11.54
C ARG A 222 -25.56 12.80 -10.66
N LEU A 223 -26.50 11.90 -10.94
CA LEU A 223 -26.58 10.60 -10.26
C LEU A 223 -25.37 9.72 -10.58
N ALA A 224 -24.87 9.73 -11.82
CA ALA A 224 -23.65 8.99 -12.19
C ALA A 224 -22.43 9.51 -11.43
N VAL A 225 -22.28 10.83 -11.30
CA VAL A 225 -21.21 11.46 -10.51
C VAL A 225 -21.32 11.06 -9.04
N ALA A 226 -22.53 11.14 -8.46
CA ALA A 226 -22.77 10.74 -7.08
C ALA A 226 -22.44 9.26 -6.84
N ALA A 227 -22.89 8.37 -7.73
CA ALA A 227 -22.63 6.94 -7.65
C ALA A 227 -21.12 6.64 -7.76
N LEU A 228 -20.44 7.20 -8.76
CA LEU A 228 -19.02 6.97 -8.96
C LEU A 228 -18.16 7.55 -7.83
N ALA A 229 -18.48 8.76 -7.35
CA ALA A 229 -17.82 9.35 -6.18
C ALA A 229 -17.99 8.45 -4.94
N THR A 230 -19.19 7.91 -4.73
CA THR A 230 -19.45 6.97 -3.62
C THR A 230 -18.63 5.69 -3.78
N ILE A 231 -18.57 5.10 -4.98
CA ILE A 231 -17.74 3.91 -5.26
C ILE A 231 -16.26 4.18 -4.96
N ILE A 232 -15.74 5.32 -5.40
CA ILE A 232 -14.36 5.74 -5.13
C ILE A 232 -14.13 5.83 -3.62
N LEU A 233 -14.99 6.56 -2.89
CA LEU A 233 -14.85 6.72 -1.44
C LEU A 233 -14.92 5.38 -0.70
N VAL A 234 -15.87 4.51 -1.05
CA VAL A 234 -15.96 3.16 -0.46
C VAL A 234 -14.69 2.37 -0.75
N GLY A 235 -14.21 2.36 -2.00
CA GLY A 235 -13.01 1.63 -2.40
C GLY A 235 -11.73 2.13 -1.70
N VAL A 236 -11.65 3.44 -1.48
CA VAL A 236 -10.54 4.12 -0.82
C VAL A 236 -10.55 3.87 0.70
N MET A 237 -11.72 3.93 1.33
CA MET A 237 -11.87 3.70 2.77
C MET A 237 -11.84 2.22 3.18
N THR A 238 -12.05 1.29 2.23
CA THR A 238 -12.05 -0.15 2.50
C THR A 238 -10.71 -0.60 3.15
N PRO A 239 -10.75 -1.14 4.39
CA PRO A 239 -9.57 -1.63 5.08
C PRO A 239 -8.79 -2.64 4.26
N HIS A 240 -7.47 -2.66 4.40
CA HIS A 240 -6.60 -3.63 3.73
C HIS A 240 -6.97 -5.08 4.10
N THR A 241 -7.34 -5.31 5.36
CA THR A 241 -7.86 -6.61 5.84
C THR A 241 -9.06 -7.10 5.04
N VAL A 242 -10.06 -6.24 4.80
CA VAL A 242 -11.24 -6.57 3.99
C VAL A 242 -10.85 -6.85 2.53
N LYS A 243 -9.93 -6.05 1.95
CA LYS A 243 -9.43 -6.31 0.59
C LYS A 243 -8.71 -7.67 0.49
N LEU A 244 -7.97 -8.05 1.52
CA LEU A 244 -7.31 -9.35 1.59
C LEU A 244 -8.31 -10.51 1.68
N GLU A 245 -9.36 -10.38 2.50
CA GLU A 245 -10.39 -11.42 2.60
C GLU A 245 -11.20 -11.54 1.29
N LEU A 246 -11.59 -10.42 0.68
CA LEU A 246 -12.22 -10.43 -0.64
C LEU A 246 -11.32 -11.09 -1.70
N ARG A 247 -10.01 -10.83 -1.64
CA ARG A 247 -9.04 -11.48 -2.53
C ARG A 247 -8.98 -12.98 -2.28
N ARG A 248 -8.99 -13.44 -1.04
CA ARG A 248 -9.00 -14.88 -0.71
C ARG A 248 -10.24 -15.55 -1.25
N ILE A 249 -11.42 -14.97 -0.99
CA ILE A 249 -12.70 -15.48 -1.51
C ILE A 249 -12.66 -15.55 -3.04
N ALA A 250 -12.20 -14.49 -3.71
CA ALA A 250 -12.08 -14.48 -5.16
C ALA A 250 -11.10 -15.53 -5.69
N GLN A 251 -9.98 -15.76 -4.99
CA GLN A 251 -9.00 -16.79 -5.35
C GLN A 251 -9.55 -18.20 -5.14
N ASP A 252 -10.34 -18.41 -4.10
CA ASP A 252 -10.96 -19.71 -3.83
C ASP A 252 -12.07 -20.00 -4.83
N LEU A 253 -12.85 -18.99 -5.25
CA LEU A 253 -13.86 -19.12 -6.31
C LEU A 253 -13.27 -19.35 -7.71
N THR A 254 -12.06 -18.84 -7.96
CA THR A 254 -11.38 -18.97 -9.27
C THR A 254 -10.40 -20.14 -9.32
N ARG A 255 -10.19 -20.85 -8.21
CA ARG A 255 -9.39 -22.08 -8.21
C ARG A 255 -10.18 -23.19 -8.89
N PRO A 256 -9.69 -23.75 -10.01
CA PRO A 256 -10.29 -24.97 -10.54
C PRO A 256 -10.14 -26.07 -9.48
N GLU A 257 -11.23 -26.78 -9.21
CA GLU A 257 -11.42 -27.79 -8.15
C GLU A 257 -10.50 -29.03 -8.30
N SER A 258 -9.59 -29.06 -9.28
CA SER A 258 -8.91 -30.28 -9.71
C SER A 258 -7.37 -30.18 -9.63
N VAL A 259 -6.82 -30.02 -8.43
CA VAL A 259 -5.47 -30.55 -8.18
C VAL A 259 -5.56 -31.52 -7.01
N PRO A 260 -5.58 -32.83 -7.27
CA PRO A 260 -5.50 -33.81 -6.20
C PRO A 260 -4.24 -33.53 -5.39
N ARG A 261 -4.44 -33.30 -4.10
CA ARG A 261 -3.37 -33.26 -3.10
C ARG A 261 -2.53 -34.51 -3.33
N LYS A 262 -1.32 -34.38 -3.89
CA LYS A 262 -0.39 -35.50 -4.00
C LYS A 262 -0.16 -36.01 -2.58
N GLU A 263 -0.83 -37.11 -2.27
CA GLU A 263 -0.54 -37.89 -1.08
C GLU A 263 0.94 -38.22 -1.10
N ALA A 264 1.57 -38.04 0.06
CA ALA A 264 2.97 -38.34 0.27
C ALA A 264 3.21 -39.82 -0.06
N VAL A 265 3.71 -40.09 -1.26
CA VAL A 265 4.29 -41.38 -1.60
C VAL A 265 5.48 -41.58 -0.68
N THR A 266 5.28 -42.41 0.34
CA THR A 266 6.30 -42.94 1.22
C THR A 266 7.15 -43.92 0.42
N THR A 267 8.09 -43.42 -0.37
CA THR A 267 9.14 -44.26 -0.93
C THR A 267 10.15 -44.59 0.16
N LYS A 268 10.09 -45.85 0.64
CA LYS A 268 11.14 -46.50 1.42
C LYS A 268 12.51 -46.25 0.77
N ILE A 269 13.38 -45.55 1.47
CA ILE A 269 14.78 -45.34 1.08
C ILE A 269 15.54 -46.65 1.34
N LYS A 270 16.10 -47.25 0.30
CA LYS A 270 17.19 -48.23 0.37
C LYS A 270 18.49 -47.46 0.06
N PRO A 271 19.56 -47.58 0.85
CA PRO A 271 20.74 -46.73 0.69
C PRO A 271 21.52 -47.13 -0.58
N PRO A 272 21.94 -46.19 -1.44
CA PRO A 272 22.84 -46.50 -2.53
C PRO A 272 24.30 -46.51 -2.05
N GLN A 273 24.97 -47.59 -2.39
CA GLN A 273 26.40 -47.78 -2.28
C GLN A 273 27.18 -46.79 -3.16
N VAL A 274 28.36 -46.44 -2.67
CA VAL A 274 29.38 -45.61 -3.30
C VAL A 274 29.88 -46.27 -4.59
N VAL A 275 29.69 -45.58 -5.73
CA VAL A 275 30.55 -45.76 -6.91
C VAL A 275 30.87 -44.38 -7.48
N VAL A 276 32.11 -43.97 -7.27
CA VAL A 276 32.72 -42.80 -7.90
C VAL A 276 32.89 -43.09 -9.39
N LYS A 277 32.22 -42.32 -10.24
CA LYS A 277 32.57 -42.20 -11.67
C LYS A 277 32.63 -40.73 -12.06
N THR A 278 33.84 -40.32 -12.44
CA THR A 278 34.21 -39.03 -13.01
C THR A 278 33.47 -38.80 -14.33
N ALA A 279 32.70 -37.71 -14.42
CA ALA A 279 32.06 -37.26 -15.66
C ALA A 279 32.48 -35.81 -15.99
N LYS A 280 32.86 -35.62 -17.26
CA LYS A 280 33.30 -34.37 -17.90
C LYS A 280 32.29 -33.22 -17.78
N PRO A 281 32.74 -31.95 -17.92
CA PRO A 281 31.90 -30.77 -17.74
C PRO A 281 30.87 -30.66 -18.86
N VAL A 282 29.59 -30.77 -18.52
CA VAL A 282 28.49 -30.43 -19.41
C VAL A 282 28.41 -28.91 -19.50
N LYS A 283 28.55 -28.39 -20.72
CA LYS A 283 28.39 -26.98 -21.08
C LYS A 283 27.05 -26.47 -20.52
N ALA A 284 27.12 -25.36 -19.78
CA ALA A 284 25.98 -24.64 -19.25
C ALA A 284 25.01 -24.28 -20.40
N ALA A 285 23.86 -24.92 -20.43
CA ALA A 285 22.72 -24.43 -21.17
C ALA A 285 22.30 -23.10 -20.53
N LYS A 286 22.42 -22.01 -21.31
CA LYS A 286 21.83 -20.70 -21.02
C LYS A 286 20.33 -20.91 -20.84
N ALA A 287 19.89 -21.01 -19.59
CA ALA A 287 18.48 -20.87 -19.26
C ALA A 287 18.11 -19.43 -19.58
N THR A 288 17.41 -19.23 -20.69
CA THR A 288 16.66 -18.01 -20.96
C THR A 288 15.65 -17.84 -19.84
N ALA A 289 16.00 -16.98 -18.88
CA ALA A 289 15.10 -16.52 -17.85
C ALA A 289 13.99 -15.72 -18.55
N GLU A 290 12.88 -16.40 -18.86
CA GLU A 290 11.62 -15.75 -19.15
C GLU A 290 11.29 -14.82 -17.99
N SER A 291 11.26 -13.54 -18.28
CA SER A 291 10.86 -12.44 -17.41
C SER A 291 9.39 -12.58 -17.03
N ALA A 292 9.07 -13.52 -16.14
CA ALA A 292 7.77 -13.55 -15.50
C ALA A 292 7.72 -12.34 -14.55
N ILE A 293 7.02 -11.27 -14.99
CA ILE A 293 6.75 -10.11 -14.15
C ILE A 293 6.13 -10.63 -12.85
N PRO A 294 6.76 -10.40 -11.69
CA PRO A 294 6.25 -10.95 -10.44
C PRO A 294 4.84 -10.42 -10.21
N ILE A 295 3.92 -11.30 -9.77
CA ILE A 295 2.50 -10.98 -9.58
C ILE A 295 2.30 -9.71 -8.70
N SER A 296 3.21 -9.46 -7.75
CA SER A 296 3.23 -8.24 -6.94
C SER A 296 3.42 -6.95 -7.74
N GLU A 297 4.19 -6.99 -8.82
CA GLU A 297 4.41 -5.85 -9.71
C GLU A 297 3.21 -5.57 -10.61
N ILE A 298 2.53 -6.62 -11.08
CA ILE A 298 1.24 -6.50 -11.80
C ILE A 298 0.21 -5.82 -10.91
N TRP A 299 0.08 -6.22 -9.64
CA TRP A 299 -0.85 -5.59 -8.70
C TRP A 299 -0.50 -4.14 -8.39
N ARG A 300 0.79 -3.82 -8.27
CA ARG A 300 1.26 -2.43 -8.12
C ARG A 300 0.84 -1.57 -9.32
N ILE A 301 0.95 -2.11 -10.54
CA ILE A 301 0.52 -1.44 -11.77
C ILE A 301 -1.00 -1.29 -11.78
N VAL A 302 -1.77 -2.35 -11.51
CA VAL A 302 -3.24 -2.31 -11.48
C VAL A 302 -3.76 -1.31 -10.45
N HIS A 303 -3.18 -1.26 -9.25
CA HIS A 303 -3.56 -0.30 -8.21
C HIS A 303 -3.35 1.14 -8.70
N LYS A 304 -2.16 1.45 -9.24
CA LYS A 304 -1.84 2.78 -9.78
C LYS A 304 -2.74 3.17 -10.96
N PHE A 305 -3.01 2.23 -11.86
CA PHE A 305 -3.96 2.43 -12.95
C PHE A 305 -5.39 2.66 -12.45
N GLY A 306 -5.79 2.01 -11.36
CA GLY A 306 -7.09 2.20 -10.72
C GLY A 306 -7.32 3.65 -10.29
N HIS A 307 -6.34 4.26 -9.61
CA HIS A 307 -6.40 5.68 -9.22
C HIS A 307 -6.57 6.60 -10.42
N VAL A 308 -5.71 6.47 -11.44
CA VAL A 308 -5.74 7.34 -12.62
C VAL A 308 -7.04 7.17 -13.41
N SER A 309 -7.46 5.93 -13.67
CA SER A 309 -8.64 5.65 -14.51
C SER A 309 -9.96 6.08 -13.85
N MET A 310 -10.17 5.77 -12.56
CA MET A 310 -11.41 6.12 -11.86
C MET A 310 -11.61 7.63 -11.76
N PHE A 311 -10.54 8.38 -11.45
CA PHE A 311 -10.60 9.85 -11.40
C PHE A 311 -10.73 10.48 -12.79
N ALA A 312 -10.14 9.88 -13.83
CA ALA A 312 -10.36 10.32 -15.21
C ALA A 312 -11.81 10.15 -15.66
N VAL A 313 -12.43 9.00 -15.38
CA VAL A 313 -13.85 8.76 -15.69
C VAL A 313 -14.75 9.72 -14.91
N LEU A 314 -14.48 9.94 -13.62
CA LEU A 314 -15.24 10.90 -12.81
C LEU A 314 -15.16 12.32 -13.39
N ALA A 315 -13.95 12.82 -13.64
CA ALA A 315 -13.70 14.13 -14.23
C ALA A 315 -14.41 14.30 -15.58
N PHE A 316 -14.37 13.26 -16.41
CA PHE A 316 -15.02 13.26 -17.71
C PHE A 316 -16.54 13.41 -17.60
N ILE A 317 -17.18 12.63 -16.71
CA ILE A 317 -18.63 12.72 -16.47
C ILE A 317 -19.00 14.09 -15.88
N VAL A 318 -18.18 14.62 -14.96
CA VAL A 318 -18.36 15.97 -14.40
C VAL A 318 -18.36 17.02 -15.50
N ALA A 319 -17.37 17.01 -16.40
CA ALA A 319 -17.30 17.98 -17.50
C ALA A 319 -18.49 17.90 -18.47
N ILE A 320 -18.99 16.68 -18.75
CA ILE A 320 -20.19 16.50 -19.57
C ILE A 320 -21.46 16.97 -18.85
N THR A 321 -21.56 16.75 -17.55
CA THR A 321 -22.75 17.07 -16.76
C THR A 321 -22.90 18.58 -16.55
N TRP A 322 -21.79 19.30 -16.39
CA TRP A 322 -21.77 20.75 -16.13
C TRP A 322 -21.03 21.54 -17.22
N ARG A 323 -21.37 21.30 -18.49
CA ARG A 323 -20.76 21.98 -19.66
C ARG A 323 -20.78 23.50 -19.63
N GLY A 324 -21.68 24.11 -18.85
CA GLY A 324 -21.78 25.57 -18.72
C GLY A 324 -20.82 26.19 -17.68
N LEU A 325 -20.06 25.38 -16.94
CA LEU A 325 -19.08 25.89 -15.98
C LEU A 325 -17.70 26.01 -16.61
N ALA A 326 -16.92 26.98 -16.11
CA ALA A 326 -15.56 27.16 -16.55
C ALA A 326 -14.70 25.95 -16.14
N TRP A 327 -13.75 25.58 -16.99
CA TRP A 327 -12.90 24.40 -16.79
C TRP A 327 -12.14 24.43 -15.45
N TRP A 328 -11.72 25.61 -14.98
CA TRP A 328 -11.02 25.79 -13.70
C TRP A 328 -11.93 25.55 -12.49
N GLN A 329 -13.23 25.84 -12.59
CA GLN A 329 -14.21 25.54 -11.54
C GLN A 329 -14.44 24.03 -11.44
N LEU A 330 -14.58 23.36 -12.58
CA LEU A 330 -14.69 21.90 -12.61
C LEU A 330 -13.41 21.25 -12.09
N GLY A 331 -12.25 21.79 -12.50
CA GLY A 331 -10.93 21.42 -12.01
C GLY A 331 -10.83 21.50 -10.49
N SER A 332 -11.24 22.61 -9.89
CA SER A 332 -11.16 22.78 -8.43
C SER A 332 -12.06 21.80 -7.67
N TYR A 333 -13.29 21.54 -8.15
CA TYR A 333 -14.16 20.55 -7.51
C TYR A 333 -13.58 19.14 -7.53
N VAL A 334 -13.09 18.69 -8.69
CA VAL A 334 -12.52 17.34 -8.81
C VAL A 334 -11.18 17.23 -8.06
N ALA A 335 -10.37 18.29 -8.06
CA ALA A 335 -9.11 18.32 -7.32
C ALA A 335 -9.36 18.23 -5.80
N VAL A 336 -10.31 19.00 -5.26
CA VAL A 336 -10.66 18.91 -3.83
C VAL A 336 -11.23 17.53 -3.50
N PHE A 337 -12.03 16.93 -4.38
CA PHE A 337 -12.50 15.55 -4.18
C PHE A 337 -11.34 14.54 -4.16
N ALA A 338 -10.36 14.67 -5.07
CA ALA A 338 -9.18 13.82 -5.11
C ALA A 338 -8.32 13.88 -3.84
N LEU A 339 -8.08 15.08 -3.32
CA LEU A 339 -7.34 15.29 -2.07
C LEU A 339 -8.12 14.79 -0.85
N THR A 340 -9.43 15.06 -0.84
CA THR A 340 -10.33 14.60 0.23
C THR A 340 -10.40 13.07 0.27
N ALA A 341 -10.53 12.41 -0.88
CA ALA A 341 -10.55 10.95 -0.95
C ALA A 341 -9.28 10.34 -0.34
N GLU A 342 -8.11 10.88 -0.69
CA GLU A 342 -6.84 10.41 -0.11
C GLU A 342 -6.76 10.68 1.40
N THR A 343 -7.21 11.86 1.85
CA THR A 343 -7.20 12.23 3.27
C THR A 343 -8.15 11.34 4.09
N LEU A 344 -9.30 10.98 3.54
CA LEU A 344 -10.28 10.09 4.19
C LEU A 344 -9.73 8.68 4.44
N GLN A 345 -8.66 8.27 3.74
CA GLN A 345 -7.96 7.02 4.06
C GLN A 345 -7.45 7.00 5.49
N LEU A 346 -7.02 8.15 6.03
CA LEU A 346 -6.49 8.26 7.39
C LEU A 346 -7.51 7.83 8.46
N LEU A 347 -8.81 7.96 8.17
CA LEU A 347 -9.86 7.51 9.09
C LEU A 347 -9.96 5.98 9.17
N SER A 348 -9.40 5.26 8.20
CA SER A 348 -9.37 3.79 8.19
C SER A 348 -8.18 3.28 9.01
N LEU A 349 -8.41 2.22 9.79
CA LEU A 349 -7.48 1.71 10.81
C LEU A 349 -6.10 1.30 10.25
N ASP A 350 -6.06 0.75 9.05
CA ASP A 350 -4.89 0.13 8.43
C ASP A 350 -4.44 0.83 7.14
N ARG A 351 -4.85 2.10 6.97
CA ARG A 351 -4.52 2.92 5.80
C ARG A 351 -3.70 4.14 6.19
N THR A 352 -2.90 4.58 5.25
CA THR A 352 -2.10 5.79 5.32
C THR A 352 -2.33 6.58 4.04
N ALA A 353 -2.39 7.91 4.14
CA ALA A 353 -2.44 8.76 2.96
C ALA A 353 -1.03 8.86 2.35
N TYR A 354 -0.94 8.67 1.04
CA TYR A 354 0.31 8.86 0.29
C TYR A 354 0.17 10.03 -0.67
N LEU A 355 1.11 10.98 -0.60
CA LEU A 355 1.14 12.12 -1.50
C LEU A 355 1.20 11.71 -2.98
N LEU A 356 1.87 10.59 -3.28
CA LEU A 356 1.93 10.03 -4.63
C LEU A 356 0.55 9.60 -5.14
N ASP A 357 -0.27 8.96 -4.29
CA ASP A 357 -1.61 8.50 -4.66
C ASP A 357 -2.56 9.69 -4.88
N ALA A 358 -2.45 10.75 -4.06
CA ALA A 358 -3.10 12.03 -4.33
C ALA A 358 -2.68 12.62 -5.69
N GLY A 359 -1.39 12.59 -6.01
CA GLY A 359 -0.86 13.03 -7.30
C GLY A 359 -1.43 12.23 -8.48
N LEU A 360 -1.54 10.91 -8.34
CA LEU A 360 -2.15 10.05 -9.35
C LEU A 360 -3.65 10.34 -9.55
N ASN A 361 -4.39 10.59 -8.47
CA ASN A 361 -5.80 11.00 -8.54
C ASN A 361 -5.95 12.32 -9.31
N LEU A 362 -5.10 13.32 -9.02
CA LEU A 362 -5.08 14.61 -9.71
C LEU A 362 -4.71 14.47 -11.19
N LEU A 363 -3.74 13.62 -11.51
CA LEU A 363 -3.35 13.34 -12.90
C LEU A 363 -4.52 12.70 -13.68
N GLY A 364 -5.19 11.72 -13.09
CA GLY A 364 -6.41 11.13 -13.66
C GLY A 364 -7.49 12.18 -13.90
N ALA A 365 -7.79 13.00 -12.88
CA ALA A 365 -8.76 14.08 -12.98
C ALA A 365 -8.43 15.08 -14.11
N GLY A 366 -7.17 15.50 -14.22
CA GLY A 366 -6.70 16.39 -15.28
C GLY A 366 -6.89 15.79 -16.68
N ALA A 367 -6.50 14.51 -16.86
CA ALA A 367 -6.66 13.81 -18.13
C ALA A 367 -8.14 13.68 -18.55
N GLY A 368 -9.02 13.34 -17.60
CA GLY A 368 -10.46 13.24 -17.84
C GLY A 368 -11.11 14.57 -18.24
N LEU A 369 -10.76 15.65 -17.55
CA LEU A 369 -11.24 17.01 -17.86
C LEU A 369 -10.74 17.48 -19.23
N ALA A 370 -9.46 17.25 -19.54
CA ALA A 370 -8.86 17.63 -20.82
C ALA A 370 -9.55 16.90 -21.99
N LEU A 371 -9.73 15.58 -21.88
CA LEU A 371 -10.41 14.78 -22.89
C LEU A 371 -11.85 15.23 -23.11
N ALA A 372 -12.63 15.42 -22.03
CA ALA A 372 -14.01 15.88 -22.14
C ALA A 372 -14.10 17.25 -22.82
N THR A 373 -13.25 18.19 -22.41
CA THR A 373 -13.21 19.55 -22.99
C THR A 373 -12.86 19.51 -24.48
N PHE A 374 -11.88 18.68 -24.86
CA PHE A 374 -11.51 18.47 -26.26
C PHE A 374 -12.69 17.94 -27.08
N LEU A 375 -13.37 16.89 -26.61
CA LEU A 375 -14.51 16.30 -27.32
C LEU A 375 -15.72 17.25 -27.43
N ILE A 376 -15.98 18.05 -26.38
CA ILE A 376 -17.06 19.06 -26.41
C ILE A 376 -16.75 20.09 -27.49
N ARG A 377 -15.55 20.67 -27.49
CA ARG A 377 -15.11 21.67 -28.48
C ARG A 377 -15.10 21.11 -29.90
N TYR A 378 -14.62 19.89 -30.07
CA TYR A 378 -14.60 19.21 -31.37
C TYR A 378 -16.01 19.06 -31.94
N ARG A 379 -16.97 18.63 -31.10
CA ARG A 379 -18.37 18.46 -31.50
C ARG A 379 -19.07 19.78 -31.82
N GLU A 380 -18.75 20.85 -31.09
CA GLU A 380 -19.25 22.21 -31.39
C GLU A 380 -18.73 22.71 -32.73
N LYS A 381 -17.43 22.53 -33.00
CA LYS A 381 -16.82 22.88 -34.29
C LYS A 381 -17.42 22.10 -35.44
N ALA A 382 -17.64 20.79 -35.28
CA ALA A 382 -18.26 19.95 -36.31
C ALA A 382 -19.70 20.36 -36.64
N ARG A 383 -20.46 20.88 -35.66
CA ARG A 383 -21.83 21.40 -35.87
C ARG A 383 -21.87 22.78 -36.52
N ALA A 384 -20.79 23.56 -36.40
CA ALA A 384 -20.70 24.89 -36.96
C ALA A 384 -20.34 24.91 -38.46
N ILE A 385 -20.02 23.76 -39.06
CA ILE A 385 -19.78 23.65 -40.50
C ILE A 385 -21.15 23.65 -41.20
N PRO A 386 -21.54 24.71 -41.93
CA PRO A 386 -22.79 24.73 -42.66
C PRO A 386 -22.75 23.63 -43.73
N ILE A 387 -23.77 22.77 -43.72
CA ILE A 387 -24.00 21.87 -44.84
C ILE A 387 -24.55 22.77 -45.96
N ASN A 388 -23.67 23.27 -46.84
CA ASN A 388 -24.11 23.87 -48.10
C ASN A 388 -24.75 22.76 -48.94
N CYS A 389 -26.03 22.49 -48.68
CA CYS A 389 -26.92 21.85 -49.65
C CYS A 389 -27.28 22.91 -50.69
N GLU A 390 -26.29 23.35 -51.45
CA GLU A 390 -26.52 24.04 -52.71
C GLU A 390 -26.81 22.95 -53.74
N SER A 391 -28.07 22.49 -53.76
CA SER A 391 -28.60 21.84 -54.94
C SER A 391 -28.71 22.91 -56.01
N GLN A 392 -27.65 23.07 -56.81
CA GLN A 392 -27.80 23.56 -58.18
C GLN A 392 -28.68 22.55 -58.92
N SER A 393 -30.00 22.69 -58.77
CA SER A 393 -30.94 22.25 -59.77
C SER A 393 -30.99 23.34 -60.84
N ASP A 394 -29.97 23.37 -61.69
CA ASP A 394 -30.12 24.00 -63.00
C ASP A 394 -31.04 23.08 -63.82
N SER A 395 -32.34 23.32 -63.66
CA SER A 395 -33.32 23.04 -64.70
C SER A 395 -33.40 24.27 -65.61
N LYS A 396 -32.78 24.20 -66.79
CA LYS A 396 -33.42 24.36 -68.10
C LYS A 396 -32.39 24.60 -69.19
#